data_AF-D2SMP2-F1
#
_entry.id   AF-D2SMP2-F1
#
_cell.length_a   1.000
_cell.length_b   1.000
_cell.length_c   1.000
_cell.angle_alpha   90.00
_cell.angle_beta   90.00
_cell.angle_gamma   90.00
#
_symmetry.space_group_name_H-M   'P 1'
#
loop_
_entity.id
_entity.type
_entity.pdbx_description
1 polymer ?
#
loop_
_entity_poly.entity_id
_entity_poly.type
_entity_poly.pdbx_seq_one_letter_code
_entity_poly.pdbx_strand_id
1 'polypeptide(L)' 'MATWKTLLLQDSASPLMEQLSFFHDHTLLILLIITVLVSQLMITLFFNKLTHRLLLEGQFIEIVWT' A
#
# COMPACT_ATOMS: atom_id res chain seq x y z
N MET A 1 19.77 -11.97 -16.73
CA MET A 1 20.91 -11.71 -15.81
C MET A 1 20.72 -10.32 -15.25
N ALA A 2 20.76 -10.16 -13.92
CA ALA A 2 20.67 -8.84 -13.31
C ALA A 2 21.89 -7.99 -13.69
N THR A 3 21.63 -6.77 -14.12
CA THR A 3 22.67 -5.74 -14.28
C THR A 3 22.73 -4.88 -13.03
N TRP A 4 23.77 -4.06 -12.91
CA TRP A 4 23.83 -3.06 -11.84
C TRP A 4 22.59 -2.16 -11.88
N LYS A 5 22.04 -1.85 -10.70
CA LYS A 5 20.85 -1.01 -10.48
C LYS A 5 19.50 -1.59 -10.97
N THR A 6 19.37 -2.91 -11.19
CA THR A 6 18.05 -3.51 -11.44
C THR A 6 17.18 -3.47 -10.18
N LEU A 7 16.12 -2.66 -10.21
CA LEU A 7 15.13 -2.53 -9.14
C LEU A 7 13.93 -3.46 -9.33
N LEU A 8 13.65 -3.86 -10.57
CA LEU A 8 12.53 -4.74 -10.94
C LEU A 8 12.99 -6.19 -11.13
N LEU A 9 12.04 -7.09 -11.35
CA LEU A 9 12.29 -8.48 -11.71
C LEU A 9 13.04 -8.57 -13.04
N GLN A 10 13.81 -9.65 -13.21
CA GLN A 10 14.43 -9.97 -14.51
C GLN A 10 13.37 -10.47 -15.50
N ASP A 11 13.65 -10.33 -16.79
CA ASP A 11 12.78 -10.85 -17.86
C ASP A 11 12.50 -12.35 -17.67
N SER A 12 11.25 -12.75 -17.91
CA SER A 12 10.77 -14.12 -17.73
C SER A 12 11.47 -15.08 -18.70
N ALA A 13 12.00 -16.18 -18.17
CA ALA A 13 12.57 -17.27 -18.96
C ALA A 13 11.64 -18.50 -19.04
N SER A 14 10.48 -18.45 -18.38
CA SER A 14 9.47 -19.51 -18.38
C SER A 14 8.06 -18.93 -18.22
N PRO A 15 7.01 -19.63 -18.72
CA PRO A 15 5.62 -19.19 -18.58
C PRO A 15 5.19 -19.01 -17.11
N LEU A 16 5.76 -19.80 -16.19
CA LEU A 16 5.47 -19.67 -14.75
C LEU A 16 6.04 -18.37 -14.19
N MET A 17 7.24 -17.96 -14.61
CA MET A 17 7.85 -16.71 -14.16
C MET A 17 7.06 -15.49 -14.63
N GLU A 18 6.45 -15.58 -15.81
CA GLU A 18 5.55 -14.53 -16.33
C GLU A 18 4.25 -14.43 -15.50
N GLN A 19 3.69 -15.56 -15.06
CA GLN A 19 2.55 -15.54 -14.13
C GLN A 19 2.92 -14.92 -12.77
N LEU A 20 4.13 -15.21 -12.28
CA LEU A 20 4.62 -14.60 -11.03
C LEU A 20 4.85 -13.10 -11.17
N SER A 21 5.32 -12.60 -12.33
CA SER A 21 5.44 -11.16 -12.55
C SER A 21 4.07 -10.48 -12.58
N PHE A 22 3.05 -11.07 -13.20
CA PHE A 22 1.69 -10.53 -13.14
C PHE A 22 1.12 -10.48 -11.72
N PHE A 23 1.35 -11.54 -10.94
CA PHE A 23 0.95 -11.57 -9.53
C PHE A 23 1.70 -10.52 -8.70
N HIS A 24 3.01 -10.40 -8.91
CA HIS A 24 3.83 -9.39 -8.25
C HIS A 24 3.32 -7.97 -8.54
N ASP A 25 3.05 -7.65 -9.80
CA ASP A 25 2.59 -6.30 -10.16
C ASP A 25 1.21 -5.99 -9.58
N HIS A 26 0.31 -6.97 -9.55
CA HIS A 26 -1.00 -6.81 -8.90
C HIS A 26 -0.88 -6.58 -7.39
N THR A 27 -0.05 -7.37 -6.71
CA THR A 27 0.16 -7.22 -5.26
C THR A 27 0.85 -5.91 -4.91
N LEU A 28 1.83 -5.47 -5.72
CA LEU A 28 2.52 -4.20 -5.53
C LEU A 28 1.57 -3.02 -5.74
N LEU A 29 0.63 -3.11 -6.69
CA LEU A 29 -0.43 -2.11 -6.87
C LEU A 29 -1.31 -1.98 -5.62
N ILE A 30 -1.76 -3.09 -5.04
CA ILE A 30 -2.56 -3.08 -3.80
C ILE A 30 -1.75 -2.44 -2.66
N LEU A 31 -0.49 -2.84 -2.48
CA LEU A 31 0.38 -2.31 -1.44
C LEU A 31 0.58 -0.79 -1.61
N LEU A 32 0.82 -0.33 -2.82
CA LEU A 32 0.98 1.10 -3.12
C LEU A 32 -0.28 1.88 -2.74
N ILE A 33 -1.47 1.40 -3.11
CA ILE A 33 -2.75 2.03 -2.74
C ILE A 33 -2.87 2.17 -1.22
N ILE A 34 -2.58 1.10 -0.46
CA ILE A 34 -2.67 1.12 1.00
C ILE A 34 -1.64 2.11 1.58
N THR A 35 -0.39 2.10 1.10
CA THR A 35 0.65 3.01 1.63
C THR A 35 0.33 4.48 1.36
N VAL A 36 -0.21 4.81 0.17
CA VAL A 36 -0.63 6.16 -0.16
C VAL A 36 -1.79 6.59 0.73
N LEU A 37 -2.82 5.74 0.89
CA LEU A 37 -3.97 6.02 1.74
C LEU A 37 -3.54 6.27 3.20
N VAL A 38 -2.70 5.41 3.77
CA VAL A 38 -2.18 5.59 5.13
C VAL A 38 -1.32 6.85 5.25
N SER A 39 -0.46 7.12 4.27
CA SER A 39 0.39 8.33 4.28
C SER A 39 -0.45 9.60 4.26
N GLN A 40 -1.52 9.63 3.48
CA GLN A 40 -2.44 10.76 3.41
C GLN A 40 -3.17 10.95 4.74
N LEU A 41 -3.66 9.88 5.37
CA LEU A 41 -4.26 9.95 6.71
C LEU A 41 -3.28 10.52 7.74
N MET A 42 -2.04 10.03 7.76
CA MET A 42 -1.01 10.54 8.67
C MET A 42 -0.73 12.03 8.45
N ILE A 43 -0.57 12.47 7.20
CA ILE A 43 -0.39 13.88 6.86
C ILE A 43 -1.56 14.72 7.38
N THR A 44 -2.80 14.26 7.19
CA THR A 44 -3.96 15.00 7.68
C THR A 44 -3.98 15.13 9.21
N LEU A 45 -3.55 14.11 9.97
CA LEU A 45 -3.48 14.18 11.43
C LEU A 45 -2.43 15.19 11.92
N PHE A 46 -1.28 15.27 11.26
CA PHE A 46 -0.22 16.23 11.64
C PHE A 46 -0.61 17.69 11.40
N PHE A 47 -1.36 17.98 10.34
CA PHE A 47 -1.77 19.35 9.99
C PHE A 47 -3.16 19.74 10.51
N ASN A 48 -3.89 18.83 11.17
CA ASN A 48 -5.20 19.14 11.72
C ASN A 48 -5.08 20.05 12.95
N LYS A 49 -5.75 21.21 12.92
CA LYS A 49 -5.79 22.16 14.04
C LYS A 49 -6.95 21.92 15.01
N LEU A 50 -7.91 21.08 14.64
CA LEU A 50 -9.11 20.80 15.43
C LEU A 50 -8.83 19.65 16.41
N THR A 51 -9.04 19.91 17.70
CA THR A 51 -8.90 18.89 18.75
C THR A 51 -10.25 18.27 19.06
N HIS A 52 -10.38 16.95 18.88
CA HIS A 52 -11.57 16.20 19.25
C HIS A 52 -11.26 15.16 20.34
N ARG A 53 -11.31 15.57 21.62
CA ARG A 53 -10.87 14.76 22.77
C ARG A 53 -11.87 13.68 23.21
N LEU A 54 -13.15 13.81 22.87
CA LEU A 54 -14.22 12.93 23.36
C LEU A 54 -14.56 11.78 22.39
N LEU A 55 -13.73 11.51 21.38
CA LEU A 55 -13.90 10.35 20.50
C LEU A 55 -13.33 9.11 21.22
N LEU A 56 -14.11 8.58 22.17
CA LEU A 56 -13.71 7.42 22.97
C LEU A 56 -14.13 6.10 22.32
N GLU A 57 -15.20 6.11 21.52
CA GLU A 57 -15.71 4.94 20.82
C GLU A 57 -16.03 5.30 19.36
N GLY A 58 -15.67 4.40 18.45
CA GLY A 58 -15.72 4.63 17.00
C GLY A 58 -16.20 3.41 16.21
N GLN A 59 -17.24 2.72 16.68
CA GLN A 59 -17.72 1.46 16.11
C GLN A 59 -17.93 1.51 14.58
N PHE A 60 -18.47 2.62 14.07
CA PHE A 60 -18.67 2.79 12.64
C PHE A 60 -17.35 2.84 11.85
N ILE A 61 -16.28 3.38 12.44
CA ILE A 61 -14.96 3.44 11.81
C ILE A 61 -14.30 2.06 11.84
N GLU A 62 -14.50 1.30 12.92
CA GLU A 62 -14.01 -0.08 13.01
C GLU A 62 -14.59 -0.97 11.92
N ILE A 63 -15.90 -0.90 11.68
CA ILE A 63 -16.57 -1.64 10.59
C ILE A 63 -15.97 -1.31 9.21
N VAL A 64 -15.38 -0.12 9.02
CA VAL A 64 -14.79 0.29 7.74
C VAL A 64 -13.38 -0.27 7.54
N TRP A 65 -12.59 -0.46 8.61
CA TRP A 65 -11.19 -0.91 8.49
C TRP A 65 -10.96 -2.40 8.84
N THR A 66 -11.94 -3.09 9.43
CA THR A 66 -11.90 -4.55 9.67
C THR A 66 -12.67 -5.31 8.61
#